data_AF-A0AB72X7J0-F1
#
_entry.id   AF-A0AB72X7J0-F1
#
_cell.length_a   1.000
_cell.length_b   1.000
_cell.length_c   1.000
_cell.angle_alpha   90.00
_cell.angle_beta   90.00
_cell.angle_gamma   90.00
#
_symmetry.space_group_name_H-M   'P 1'
#
loop_
_entity.id
_entity.type
_entity.pdbx_description
1 polymer ?
#
loop_
_entity_poly.entity_id
_entity_poly.type
_entity_poly.pdbx_seq_one_letter_code
_entity_poly.pdbx_strand_id
1 'polypeptide(L)'
;MMEAIKFAARLFTALASGDLNVVGLIVGFIGGLMVTVFGLPSIGLLNEGMYVEIEVTWRMRIYNGLARLGLVMIMAGFLLQLIPAVKAVHVP
;
A
#
# COMPACT_ATOMS: atom_id res chain seq x y z
N MET A 1 11.21 2.74 23.63
CA MET A 1 11.62 4.02 23.03
C MET A 1 12.91 3.89 22.22
N MET A 2 13.99 3.33 22.79
CA MET A 2 15.28 3.10 22.09
C MET A 2 15.17 2.27 20.79
N GLU A 3 14.38 1.20 20.80
CA GLU A 3 14.23 0.30 19.63
C GLU A 3 13.51 0.98 18.44
N ALA A 4 12.52 1.83 18.71
CA ALA A 4 11.83 2.60 17.67
C ALA A 4 12.78 3.59 16.98
N ILE A 5 13.67 4.22 17.75
CA ILE A 5 14.68 5.16 17.21
C ILE A 5 15.70 4.41 16.35
N LYS A 6 16.18 3.24 16.81
CA LYS A 6 17.09 2.39 16.02
C LYS A 6 16.44 1.91 14.72
N PHE A 7 15.17 1.51 14.79
CA PHE A 7 14.40 1.12 13.61
C PHE A 7 14.26 2.27 12.62
N ALA A 8 13.87 3.46 13.09
CA ALA A 8 13.76 4.65 12.25
C ALA A 8 15.09 5.01 11.59
N ALA A 9 16.19 5.00 12.35
CA ALA A 9 17.52 5.27 11.81
C ALA A 9 17.92 4.28 10.70
N ARG A 10 17.69 2.98 10.90
CA ARG A 10 17.93 1.94 9.88
C ARG A 10 17.05 2.10 8.64
N LEU A 11 15.79 2.50 8.84
CA LEU A 11 14.87 2.76 7.75
C LEU A 11 15.36 3.95 6.91
N PHE A 12 15.76 5.06 7.55
CA PHE A 12 16.26 6.24 6.86
C PHE A 12 17.55 5.98 6.10
N THR A 13 18.50 5.24 6.68
CA THR A 13 19.75 4.92 5.98
C THR A 13 19.52 3.98 4.80
N ALA A 14 18.67 2.96 4.95
CA ALA A 14 18.32 2.05 3.86
C ALA A 14 17.53 2.75 2.74
N LEU A 15 16.70 3.73 3.09
CA LEU A 15 16.01 4.58 2.12
C LEU A 15 17.00 5.47 1.36
N ALA A 16 17.95 6.10 2.07
CA ALA A 16 18.98 6.95 1.48
C ALA A 16 19.95 6.17 0.57
N SER A 17 20.19 4.89 0.86
CA SER A 17 20.99 4.01 0.01
C SER A 17 20.21 3.43 -1.18
N GLY A 18 18.91 3.72 -1.29
CA GLY A 18 18.07 3.19 -2.37
C GLY A 18 17.84 1.67 -2.28
N ASP A 19 17.79 1.11 -1.07
CA ASP A 19 17.50 -0.32 -0.90
C ASP A 19 16.10 -0.64 -1.44
N LEU A 20 16.07 -1.37 -2.56
CA LEU A 20 14.85 -1.77 -3.26
C LEU A 20 13.88 -2.52 -2.35
N ASN A 21 14.38 -3.25 -1.34
CA ASN A 21 13.54 -3.95 -0.40
C ASN A 21 12.77 -2.96 0.49
N VAL A 22 13.46 -1.96 1.03
CA VAL A 22 12.88 -0.92 1.89
C VAL A 22 11.98 0.02 1.09
N VAL A 23 12.39 0.41 -0.11
CA VAL A 23 11.55 1.20 -1.02
C VAL A 23 10.26 0.43 -1.34
N GLY A 24 10.38 -0.85 -1.71
CA GLY A 24 9.22 -1.69 -1.99
C GLY A 24 8.30 -1.88 -0.78
N LEU A 25 8.87 -1.98 0.43
CA LEU A 25 8.12 -2.08 1.68
C LEU A 25 7.29 -0.82 1.94
N ILE A 26 7.89 0.37 1.80
CA ILE A 26 7.21 1.64 2.01
C ILE A 26 6.11 1.85 0.97
N VAL A 27 6.40 1.58 -0.30
CA VAL A 27 5.42 1.70 -1.39
C VAL A 27 4.24 0.75 -1.15
N GLY A 28 4.52 -0.51 -0.78
CA GLY A 28 3.50 -1.49 -0.45
C GLY A 28 2.67 -1.10 0.78
N PHE A 29 3.31 -0.55 1.81
CA PHE A 29 2.62 -0.09 3.02
C PHE A 29 1.68 1.09 2.74
N ILE A 30 2.12 2.09 1.97
CA ILE A 30 1.27 3.22 1.56
C ILE A 30 0.09 2.71 0.73
N GLY A 31 0.33 1.79 -0.21
CA GLY A 31 -0.73 1.16 -1.00
C GLY A 31 -1.74 0.41 -0.12
N GLY A 32 -1.26 -0.30 0.89
CA GLY A 32 -2.10 -0.95 1.91
C GLY A 32 -3.01 0.03 2.63
N LEU A 33 -2.46 1.14 3.14
CA LEU A 33 -3.24 2.19 3.79
C LEU A 33 -4.31 2.77 2.86
N MET A 34 -3.98 3.01 1.59
CA MET A 34 -4.95 3.50 0.61
C MET A 34 -6.10 2.51 0.39
N VAL A 35 -5.81 1.21 0.26
CA VAL A 35 -6.85 0.20 0.10
C VAL A 35 -7.69 0.07 1.37
N THR A 36 -7.11 0.14 2.55
CA THR A 36 -7.87 0.09 3.81
C THR A 36 -8.80 1.29 3.97
N VAL A 37 -8.35 2.50 3.60
CA VAL A 37 -9.13 3.73 3.78
C VAL A 37 -10.17 3.93 2.68
N PHE A 38 -9.84 3.59 1.43
CA PHE A 38 -10.69 3.89 0.27
C PHE A 38 -11.33 2.66 -0.39
N GLY A 39 -10.78 1.47 -0.18
CA GLY A 39 -11.28 0.22 -0.76
C GLY A 39 -12.39 -0.46 0.04
N LEU A 40 -12.50 -0.15 1.34
CA LEU A 40 -13.64 -0.54 2.15
C LEU A 40 -14.74 0.53 2.01
N PRO A 41 -15.92 0.21 1.45
CA PRO A 41 -17.04 1.13 1.50
C PRO A 41 -17.36 1.42 2.97
N SER A 42 -17.50 2.70 3.34
CA SER A 42 -17.81 3.03 4.72
C SER A 42 -19.11 2.35 5.12
N ILE A 43 -19.16 1.76 6.31
CA ILE A 43 -20.39 1.13 6.84
C ILE A 43 -21.56 2.13 6.80
N GLY A 44 -21.28 3.43 6.87
CA GLY A 44 -22.26 4.51 6.64
C GLY A 44 -22.88 4.50 5.23
N LEU A 45 -22.07 4.37 4.17
CA LEU A 45 -22.57 4.23 2.78
C LEU A 45 -23.37 2.94 2.57
N LEU A 46 -23.08 1.88 3.33
CA LEU A 46 -23.83 0.62 3.32
C LEU A 46 -25.16 0.72 4.09
N ASN A 47 -25.18 1.49 5.18
CA ASN A 47 -26.37 1.74 6.01
C ASN A 47 -27.35 2.76 5.39
N GLU A 48 -26.89 3.59 4.44
CA GLU A 48 -27.71 4.60 3.76
C GLU A 48 -28.70 4.01 2.72
N GLY A 49 -28.83 2.68 2.62
CA GLY A 49 -29.82 2.05 1.72
C GLY A 49 -29.50 2.17 0.23
N MET A 50 -28.29 2.61 -0.14
CA MET A 50 -27.81 2.70 -1.53
C MET A 50 -27.65 1.34 -2.25
N TYR A 51 -28.12 0.24 -1.66
CA TYR A 51 -28.20 -1.06 -2.33
C TYR A 51 -29.38 -1.18 -3.31
N VAL A 52 -30.27 -0.19 -3.40
CA VAL A 52 -31.43 -0.24 -4.31
C VAL A 52 -31.18 0.45 -5.65
N GLU A 53 -30.17 1.31 -5.77
CA GLU A 53 -29.88 1.99 -7.04
C GLU A 53 -28.49 1.66 -7.57
N ILE A 54 -28.50 1.17 -8.80
CA ILE A 54 -27.40 0.90 -9.73
C ILE A 54 -26.54 2.17 -10.03
N GLU A 55 -26.71 3.25 -9.26
CA GLU A 55 -25.98 4.50 -9.47
C GLU A 55 -24.65 4.51 -8.73
N VAL A 56 -23.58 4.24 -9.49
CA VAL A 56 -22.23 4.57 -9.08
C VAL A 56 -22.10 6.10 -8.99
N THR A 57 -22.33 6.63 -7.80
CA THR A 57 -22.14 8.05 -7.51
C THR A 57 -20.71 8.47 -7.86
N TRP A 58 -20.53 9.73 -8.24
CA TRP A 58 -19.21 10.27 -8.59
C TRP A 58 -18.18 10.06 -7.46
N ARG A 59 -18.63 10.15 -6.20
CA ARG A 59 -17.82 9.85 -5.02
C ARG A 59 -17.36 8.39 -5.00
N MET A 60 -18.26 7.42 -5.22
CA MET A 60 -17.91 6.00 -5.28
C MET A 60 -16.87 5.70 -6.37
N ARG A 61 -16.96 6.39 -7.52
CA ARG A 61 -15.96 6.29 -8.61
C ARG A 61 -14.57 6.75 -8.19
N ILE A 62 -14.47 7.87 -7.49
CA ILE A 62 -13.19 8.40 -6.98
C ILE A 62 -12.59 7.44 -5.96
N TYR A 63 -13.38 6.97 -5.00
CA TYR A 63 -12.91 6.05 -3.95
C TYR A 63 -12.42 4.72 -4.55
N ASN A 64 -13.17 4.16 -5.50
CA ASN A 64 -12.74 2.98 -6.25
C ASN A 64 -11.45 3.25 -7.07
N GLY A 65 -11.30 4.44 -7.65
CA GLY A 65 -10.07 4.84 -8.34
C GLY A 65 -8.86 4.89 -7.41
N LEU A 66 -9.02 5.48 -6.22
CA LEU A 66 -7.97 5.53 -5.19
C LEU A 66 -7.62 4.14 -4.65
N ALA A 67 -8.62 3.28 -4.42
CA ALA A 67 -8.40 1.90 -4.01
C ALA A 67 -7.61 1.11 -5.07
N ARG A 68 -7.94 1.27 -6.37
CA ARG A 68 -7.18 0.67 -7.47
C ARG A 68 -5.75 1.18 -7.51
N LEU A 69 -5.52 2.47 -7.29
CA LEU A 69 -4.17 3.02 -7.21
C LEU A 69 -3.39 2.41 -6.03
N GLY A 70 -4.04 2.23 -4.88
CA GLY A 70 -3.47 1.51 -3.74
C GLY A 70 -3.06 0.07 -4.08
N LEU A 71 -3.91 -0.68 -4.80
CA LEU A 71 -3.57 -2.04 -5.27
C LEU A 71 -2.36 -2.04 -6.23
N VAL A 72 -2.29 -1.07 -7.15
CA VAL A 72 -1.14 -0.91 -8.06
C VAL A 72 0.14 -0.61 -7.28
N MET A 73 0.07 0.22 -6.24
CA MET A 73 1.21 0.50 -5.36
C MET A 73 1.66 -0.75 -4.60
N ILE A 74 0.73 -1.56 -4.07
CA ILE A 74 1.06 -2.84 -3.43
C ILE A 74 1.82 -3.75 -4.39
N MET A 75 1.30 -3.91 -5.62
CA MET A 75 1.94 -4.71 -6.65
C MET A 75 3.35 -4.18 -6.99
N ALA A 76 3.50 -2.87 -7.19
CA ALA A 76 4.79 -2.25 -7.46
C ALA A 76 5.78 -2.46 -6.30
N GLY A 77 5.32 -2.35 -5.05
CA GLY A 77 6.11 -2.63 -3.86
C GLY A 77 6.67 -4.05 -3.85
N PHE A 78 5.82 -5.05 -4.15
CA PHE A 78 6.27 -6.44 -4.28
C PHE A 78 7.26 -6.65 -5.42
N LEU A 79 7.06 -6.02 -6.58
CA LEU A 79 7.98 -6.13 -7.71
C LEU A 79 9.37 -5.58 -7.37
N LEU A 80 9.44 -4.49 -6.61
CA LEU A 80 10.72 -3.93 -6.14
C LEU A 80 11.43 -4.88 -5.16
N GLN A 81 10.68 -5.55 -4.28
CA GLN A 81 11.22 -6.54 -3.33
C GLN A 81 11.65 -7.85 -4.02
N LEU A 82 11.09 -8.15 -5.20
CA LEU A 82 11.41 -9.38 -5.93
C LEU A 82 12.89 -9.44 -6.34
N ILE A 83 13.48 -8.32 -6.75
CA ILE A 83 14.89 -8.25 -7.17
C ILE A 83 15.86 -8.68 -6.05
N PRO A 84 15.83 -8.09 -4.84
CA PRO A 84 16.67 -8.55 -3.74
C PRO A 84 16.31 -9.96 -3.27
N ALA A 85 15.03 -10.36 -3.30
CA ALA A 85 14.62 -11.71 -2.93
C ALA A 85 15.23 -12.78 -3.86
N VAL A 86 15.20 -12.56 -5.18
CA VAL A 86 15.82 -13.46 -6.15
C VAL A 86 17.33 -13.53 -5.94
N LYS A 87 18.01 -12.39 -5.71
CA LYS A 87 19.46 -12.38 -5.39
C LYS A 87 19.79 -13.19 -4.14
N ALA A 88 18.99 -13.06 -3.09
CA ALA A 88 19.18 -13.80 -1.84
C ALA A 88 19.01 -15.32 -2.01
N VAL A 89 18.20 -15.77 -2.97
CA VAL A 89 18.00 -17.20 -3.27
C VAL A 89 19.06 -17.74 -4.25
N HIS A 90 19.54 -16.91 -5.18
CA HIS A 90 20.48 -17.33 -6.23
C HIS A 90 21.95 -17.33 -5.80
N VAL A 91 22.30 -16.63 -4.72
CA VAL A 91 23.65 -16.59 -4.16
C VAL A 91 23.64 -17.38 -2.84
N PRO A 92 24.11 -18.64 -2.83
CA PRO A 92 24.31 -19.39 -1.58
C PRO A 92 25.43 -18.81 -0.72
#